data_AF-A0A926PKM5-F1
#
_entry.id   AF-A0A926PKM5-F1
#
_cell.length_a   1.000
_cell.length_b   1.000
_cell.length_c   1.000
_cell.angle_alpha   90.00
_cell.angle_beta   90.00
_cell.angle_gamma   90.00
#
_symmetry.space_group_name_H-M   'P 1'
#
loop_
_entity.id
_entity.type
_entity.pdbx_description
1 polymer ?
#
loop_
_entity_poly.entity_id
_entity_poly.type
_entity_poly.pdbx_seq_one_letter_code
_entity_poly.pdbx_strand_id
1 'polypeptide(L)'
;MYDTTSLDLEQELSRLTCAFATRNTEIGKAVIANLRSRLTLREVAGMVIVSLERLVWTDQLAFCWAVENVIPGYVMREIRRITSVTIYRRLITQGYQPGQDFSMDGKGQVLLNKQAKTAIFAG
;
A
#
# COMPACT_ATOMS: atom_id res chain seq x y z
N MET A 1 14.55 19.42 -6.73
CA MET A 1 14.15 18.52 -5.64
C MET A 1 13.60 19.43 -4.56
N TYR A 2 12.29 19.44 -4.31
CA TYR A 2 11.76 20.26 -3.21
C TYR A 2 12.12 19.56 -1.91
N ASP A 3 12.88 20.24 -1.03
CA ASP A 3 13.08 19.81 0.35
C ASP A 3 11.73 19.86 1.06
N THR A 4 10.99 18.74 0.96
CA THR A 4 9.72 18.58 1.65
C THR A 4 10.05 18.38 3.12
N THR A 5 9.65 19.30 3.98
CA THR A 5 9.93 19.16 5.39
C THR A 5 9.14 17.97 5.95
N SER A 6 9.64 17.33 7.00
CA SER A 6 8.91 16.22 7.65
C SER A 6 7.51 16.62 8.08
N LEU A 7 7.28 17.90 8.40
CA LEU A 7 5.97 18.43 8.76
C LEU A 7 5.03 18.48 7.56
N ASP A 8 5.51 18.92 6.39
CA ASP A 8 4.70 18.99 5.16
C ASP A 8 4.23 17.58 4.75
N LEU A 9 5.10 16.58 4.86
CA LEU A 9 4.75 15.19 4.60
C LEU A 9 3.66 14.69 5.56
N GLU A 10 3.79 15.00 6.84
CA GLU A 10 2.82 14.60 7.87
C GLU A 10 1.45 15.25 7.67
N GLN A 11 1.43 16.52 7.26
CA GLN A 11 0.19 17.22 6.91
C GLN A 11 -0.51 16.55 5.72
N GLU A 12 0.23 16.16 4.69
CA GLU A 12 -0.35 15.53 3.51
C GLU A 12 -0.82 14.10 3.79
N LEU A 13 -0.11 13.35 4.65
CA LEU A 13 -0.56 12.05 5.14
C LEU A 13 -1.87 12.18 5.92
N SER A 14 -1.96 13.18 6.81
CA SER A 14 -3.17 13.46 7.59
C SER A 14 -4.33 13.86 6.68
N ARG A 15 -4.08 14.77 5.73
CA ARG A 15 -5.07 15.21 4.74
C ARG A 15 -5.61 14.03 3.91
N LEU A 16 -4.73 13.15 3.46
CA LEU A 16 -5.12 11.96 2.68
C LEU A 16 -5.91 10.96 3.52
N THR A 17 -5.49 10.69 4.76
CA THR A 17 -6.25 9.83 5.68
C THR A 17 -7.64 10.39 5.96
N CYS A 18 -7.77 11.70 6.22
CA CYS A 18 -9.08 12.35 6.38
C CYS A 18 -9.92 12.26 5.11
N ALA A 19 -9.32 12.45 3.93
CA ALA A 19 -10.03 12.31 2.66
C ALA A 19 -10.64 10.90 2.50
N PHE A 20 -9.91 9.85 2.87
CA PHE A 20 -10.44 8.48 2.88
C PHE A 20 -11.55 8.28 3.91
N ALA A 21 -11.40 8.82 5.12
CA ALA A 21 -12.40 8.72 6.18
C ALA A 21 -13.75 9.35 5.82
N THR A 22 -13.77 10.36 4.93
CA THR A 22 -15.03 11.00 4.48
C THR A 22 -15.93 10.08 3.64
N ARG A 23 -15.39 8.95 3.16
CA ARG A 23 -16.06 8.04 2.22
C ARG A 23 -16.62 8.75 0.98
N ASN A 24 -15.92 9.77 0.48
CA ASN A 24 -16.26 10.49 -0.74
C ASN A 24 -15.21 10.22 -1.84
N THR A 25 -15.65 9.62 -2.95
CA THR A 25 -14.75 9.18 -4.03
C THR A 25 -14.07 10.36 -4.71
N GLU A 26 -14.80 11.45 -4.92
CA GLU A 26 -14.32 12.62 -5.64
C GLU A 26 -13.24 13.35 -4.83
N ILE A 27 -13.47 13.53 -3.52
CA ILE A 27 -12.49 14.15 -2.62
C ILE A 27 -11.22 13.29 -2.58
N GLY A 28 -11.35 11.98 -2.34
CA GLY A 28 -10.20 11.08 -2.27
C GLY A 28 -9.39 11.03 -3.57
N LYS A 29 -10.06 10.91 -4.72
CA LYS A 29 -9.41 10.91 -6.04
C LYS A 29 -8.76 12.26 -6.35
N ALA A 30 -9.40 13.37 -6.01
CA ALA A 30 -8.84 14.70 -6.22
C ALA A 30 -7.56 14.92 -5.40
N VAL A 31 -7.53 14.48 -4.14
CA VAL A 31 -6.31 14.55 -3.31
C VAL A 31 -5.20 13.67 -3.90
N ILE A 32 -5.49 12.44 -4.32
CA ILE A 32 -4.50 11.57 -4.98
C ILE A 32 -3.98 12.20 -6.28
N ALA A 33 -4.85 12.78 -7.10
CA ALA A 33 -4.47 13.44 -8.34
C ALA A 33 -3.59 14.67 -8.08
N ASN A 34 -3.93 15.47 -7.06
CA ASN A 34 -3.13 16.60 -6.62
C ASN A 34 -1.74 16.15 -6.16
N LEU A 35 -1.63 15.12 -5.32
CA LEU A 35 -0.34 14.55 -4.92
C LEU A 35 0.45 14.04 -6.13
N ARG A 36 -0.21 13.36 -7.07
CA ARG A 36 0.43 12.82 -8.28
C ARG A 36 0.97 13.90 -9.22
N SER A 37 0.40 15.10 -9.21
CA SER A 37 0.91 16.21 -10.02
C SER A 37 2.32 16.67 -9.62
N ARG A 38 2.74 16.37 -8.39
CA ARG A 38 3.98 16.88 -7.79
C ARG A 38 4.91 15.81 -7.21
N LEU A 39 4.40 14.60 -6.96
CA LEU A 39 5.17 13.44 -6.47
C LEU A 39 5.18 12.32 -7.50
N THR A 40 6.21 11.49 -7.47
CA THR A 40 6.29 10.27 -8.27
C THR A 40 5.18 9.29 -7.90
N LEU A 41 4.84 8.37 -8.82
CA LEU A 41 3.83 7.35 -8.54
C LEU A 41 4.19 6.49 -7.32
N ARG A 42 5.49 6.20 -7.14
CA ARG A 42 5.99 5.40 -6.01
C ARG A 42 5.82 6.12 -4.68
N GLU A 43 6.10 7.42 -4.62
CA GLU A 43 5.89 8.25 -3.42
C GLU A 43 4.39 8.33 -3.08
N VAL A 44 3.53 8.59 -4.06
CA VAL A 44 2.07 8.60 -3.85
C VAL A 44 1.58 7.25 -3.34
N ALA A 45 2.03 6.14 -3.94
CA ALA A 45 1.68 4.80 -3.48
C ALA A 45 2.13 4.56 -2.03
N GLY A 46 3.34 5.01 -1.67
CA GLY A 46 3.83 4.98 -0.29
C GLY A 46 2.94 5.77 0.67
N MET A 47 2.55 6.99 0.30
CA MET A 47 1.64 7.81 1.11
C MET A 47 0.27 7.16 1.27
N VAL A 48 -0.29 6.58 0.21
CA VAL A 48 -1.56 5.84 0.28
C VAL A 48 -1.44 4.64 1.23
N ILE A 49 -0.34 3.87 1.19
CA ILE A 49 -0.11 2.75 2.12
C ILE A 49 -0.12 3.25 3.57
N VAL A 50 0.62 4.31 3.88
CA VAL A 50 0.68 4.87 5.24
C VAL A 50 -0.68 5.42 5.67
N SER A 51 -1.40 6.13 4.80
CA SER A 51 -2.72 6.67 5.13
C SER A 51 -3.77 5.57 5.36
N LEU A 52 -3.70 4.47 4.61
CA LEU A 52 -4.54 3.29 4.83
C LEU A 52 -4.18 2.57 6.12
N GLU A 53 -2.90 2.47 6.45
CA GLU A 53 -2.42 1.88 7.71
C GLU A 53 -2.97 2.66 8.91
N ARG A 54 -2.90 3.99 8.88
CA ARG A 54 -3.56 4.83 9.90
C ARG A 54 -5.06 4.60 9.99
N LEU A 55 -5.71 4.40 8.83
CA LEU A 55 -7.14 4.22 8.75
C LEU A 55 -7.59 2.84 9.27
N VAL A 56 -6.84 1.77 9.02
CA VAL A 56 -7.23 0.43 9.52
C VAL A 56 -7.24 0.35 11.05
N TRP A 57 -6.40 1.15 11.71
CA TRP A 57 -6.39 1.25 13.17
C TRP A 57 -7.54 2.09 13.75
N THR A 58 -8.09 3.02 12.97
CA THR A 58 -9.03 4.04 13.48
C THR A 58 -10.46 3.84 12.98
N ASP A 59 -10.65 3.45 11.72
CA ASP A 59 -11.93 3.12 11.10
C ASP A 59 -11.75 2.04 10.01
N GLN A 60 -11.90 0.78 10.42
CA GLN A 60 -11.75 -0.39 9.54
C GLN A 60 -12.74 -0.39 8.36
N LEU A 61 -13.96 0.13 8.56
CA LEU A 61 -14.95 0.21 7.49
C LEU A 61 -14.57 1.26 6.45
N ALA A 62 -14.03 2.40 6.87
CA ALA A 62 -13.50 3.40 5.97
C ALA A 62 -12.27 2.88 5.21
N PHE A 63 -11.42 2.08 5.87
CA PHE A 63 -10.31 1.40 5.22
C PHE A 63 -10.78 0.50 4.06
N CYS A 64 -11.69 -0.45 4.33
CA CYS A 64 -12.21 -1.35 3.28
C CYS A 64 -12.84 -0.54 2.14
N TRP A 65 -13.68 0.43 2.50
CA TRP A 65 -14.36 1.28 1.52
C TRP A 65 -13.38 2.06 0.64
N ALA A 66 -12.33 2.64 1.22
CA ALA A 66 -11.34 3.42 0.48
C ALA A 66 -10.56 2.55 -0.51
N VAL A 67 -10.17 1.33 -0.09
CA VAL A 67 -9.48 0.37 -0.95
C VAL A 67 -10.32 -0.01 -2.17
N GLU A 68 -11.62 -0.21 -1.98
CA GLU A 68 -12.54 -0.63 -3.04
C GLU A 68 -12.93 0.50 -3.98
N ASN A 69 -13.12 1.73 -3.47
CA ASN A 69 -13.82 2.79 -4.20
C ASN A 69 -12.96 4.00 -4.59
N VAL A 70 -11.87 4.27 -3.87
CA VAL A 70 -11.10 5.51 -4.03
C VAL A 70 -9.80 5.30 -4.79
N ILE A 71 -9.05 4.26 -4.44
CA ILE A 71 -7.67 4.10 -4.92
C ILE A 71 -7.67 3.80 -6.43
N PRO A 72 -7.06 4.66 -7.26
CA PRO A 72 -7.00 4.41 -8.69
C PRO A 72 -6.20 3.14 -9.00
N GLY A 73 -6.62 2.39 -10.02
CA GLY A 73 -6.00 1.11 -10.37
C GLY A 73 -4.49 1.19 -10.65
N TYR A 74 -3.98 2.31 -11.17
CA TYR A 74 -2.54 2.51 -11.39
C TYR A 74 -1.76 2.70 -10.08
N VAL A 75 -2.36 3.34 -9.08
CA VAL A 75 -1.77 3.46 -7.73
C VAL A 75 -1.78 2.10 -7.05
N MET A 76 -2.91 1.38 -7.12
CA MET A 76 -3.02 0.03 -6.58
C MET A 76 -1.99 -0.94 -7.17
N ARG A 77 -1.67 -0.84 -8.47
CA ARG A 77 -0.59 -1.62 -9.08
C ARG A 77 0.78 -1.32 -8.48
N GLU A 78 1.10 -0.06 -8.23
CA GLU A 78 2.37 0.32 -7.62
C GLU A 78 2.43 -0.11 -6.14
N ILE A 79 1.32 0.01 -5.40
CA ILE A 79 1.20 -0.54 -4.04
C ILE A 79 1.53 -2.04 -4.05
N ARG A 80 0.89 -2.81 -4.94
CA ARG A 80 1.17 -4.26 -5.07
C ARG A 80 2.64 -4.52 -5.37
N ARG A 81 3.26 -3.74 -6.27
CA ARG A 81 4.70 -3.85 -6.57
C ARG A 81 5.57 -3.63 -5.33
N ILE A 82 5.31 -2.56 -4.58
CA ILE A 82 6.04 -2.24 -3.34
C ILE A 82 5.86 -3.38 -2.33
N THR A 83 4.61 -3.79 -2.07
CA THR A 83 4.28 -4.83 -1.10
C THR A 83 4.90 -6.17 -1.46
N SER A 84 4.87 -6.57 -2.73
CA SER A 84 5.46 -7.82 -3.18
C SER A 84 6.97 -7.90 -2.96
N VAL A 85 7.72 -6.82 -3.24
CA VAL A 85 9.16 -6.77 -2.95
C VAL A 85 9.42 -6.89 -1.44
N THR A 86 8.63 -6.19 -0.63
CA THR A 86 8.74 -6.24 0.83
C THR A 86 8.42 -7.63 1.38
N ILE A 87 7.35 -8.28 0.91
CA ILE A 87 6.99 -9.64 1.30
C ILE A 87 8.10 -10.62 0.89
N TYR A 88 8.57 -10.53 -0.35
CA TYR A 88 9.63 -11.40 -0.85
C TYR A 88 10.88 -11.32 0.04
N ARG A 89 11.33 -10.10 0.37
CA ARG A 89 12.47 -9.89 1.28
C ARG A 89 12.19 -10.42 2.68
N ARG A 90 10.98 -10.19 3.23
CA ARG A 90 10.58 -10.67 4.56
C ARG A 90 10.63 -12.19 4.66
N LEU A 91 10.18 -12.90 3.63
CA LEU A 91 10.22 -14.37 3.59
C LEU A 91 11.65 -14.90 3.66
N ILE A 92 12.58 -14.30 2.91
CA ILE A 92 14.01 -14.65 2.99
C ILE A 92 14.53 -14.44 4.42
N THR A 93 14.23 -13.28 5.03
CA THR A 93 14.67 -12.99 6.41
C THR A 93 14.08 -13.96 7.43
N GLN A 94 12.90 -14.54 7.14
CA GLN A 94 12.27 -15.56 7.98
C GLN A 94 12.80 -16.99 7.72
N GLY A 95 13.77 -17.15 6.81
CA GLY A 95 14.41 -18.44 6.51
C GLY A 95 13.75 -19.24 5.39
N TYR A 96 12.70 -18.72 4.74
CA TYR A 96 12.09 -19.37 3.58
C TYR A 96 12.99 -19.26 2.35
N GLN A 97 13.03 -20.32 1.54
CA GLN A 97 13.89 -20.41 0.37
C GLN A 97 13.15 -20.07 -0.94
N PRO A 98 13.61 -19.05 -1.70
CA PRO A 98 13.07 -18.78 -3.03
C PRO A 98 13.22 -19.98 -3.98
N GLY A 99 12.20 -20.25 -4.78
CA GLY A 99 12.15 -21.39 -5.71
C GLY A 99 11.74 -22.71 -5.07
N GLN A 100 11.72 -22.80 -3.73
CA GLN A 100 11.24 -23.98 -3.00
C GLN A 100 9.97 -23.66 -2.21
N ASP A 101 10.06 -22.69 -1.29
CA ASP A 101 8.97 -22.29 -0.40
C ASP A 101 8.04 -21.27 -1.04
N PHE A 102 8.61 -20.39 -1.85
CA PHE A 102 7.87 -19.35 -2.56
C PHE A 102 8.54 -18.93 -3.87
N SER A 103 7.77 -18.31 -4.74
CA SER A 103 8.21 -17.75 -6.02
C SER A 103 7.46 -16.44 -6.31
N MET A 104 7.73 -15.84 -7.47
CA MET A 104 7.01 -14.67 -7.96
C MET A 104 6.53 -14.91 -9.39
N ASP A 105 5.29 -14.54 -9.69
CA ASP A 105 4.74 -14.65 -11.04
C ASP A 105 5.13 -13.45 -11.93
N GLY A 106 4.79 -13.52 -13.22
CA GLY A 106 5.04 -12.44 -14.16
C GLY A 106 4.27 -11.13 -13.88
N LYS A 107 3.34 -11.13 -12.91
CA LYS A 107 2.59 -9.95 -12.46
C LYS A 107 3.16 -9.37 -11.16
N GLY A 108 4.27 -9.93 -10.67
CA GLY A 108 4.89 -9.53 -9.42
C GLY A 108 4.14 -10.02 -8.18
N GLN A 109 3.22 -10.98 -8.30
CA GLN A 109 2.55 -11.59 -7.17
C GLN A 109 3.46 -12.65 -6.53
N VAL A 110 3.64 -12.58 -5.21
CA VAL A 110 4.34 -13.63 -4.46
C VAL A 110 3.44 -14.86 -4.36
N LEU A 111 3.95 -16.00 -4.80
CA LEU A 111 3.27 -17.30 -4.75
C LEU A 111 3.92 -18.17 -3.68
N LEU A 112 3.14 -18.66 -2.73
CA LEU A 112 3.60 -19.56 -1.67
C LEU A 112 3.25 -21.01 -2.02
N ASN A 113 4.15 -21.95 -1.72
CA ASN A 113 3.81 -23.37 -1.79
C ASN A 113 2.80 -23.74 -0.68
N LYS A 114 2.19 -24.92 -0.74
CA LYS A 114 1.16 -25.34 0.23
C LYS A 114 1.69 -25.37 1.67
N GLN A 115 2.92 -25.83 1.88
CA GLN A 115 3.52 -25.96 3.23
C GLN A 115 3.82 -24.59 3.85
N ALA A 116 4.50 -23.71 3.10
CA ALA A 116 4.80 -22.34 3.51
C ALA A 116 3.50 -21.54 3.74
N LYS A 117 2.48 -21.73 2.90
CA LYS A 117 1.16 -21.12 3.10
C LYS A 117 0.56 -21.53 4.45
N THR A 118 0.56 -22.82 4.78
CA THR A 118 0.06 -23.29 6.08
C THR A 118 0.88 -22.70 7.23
N ALA A 119 2.21 -22.70 7.13
CA ALA A 119 3.08 -22.19 8.20
C ALA A 119 2.90 -20.67 8.46
N ILE A 120 2.68 -19.88 7.42
CA ILE A 120 2.55 -18.41 7.52
C ILE A 120 1.18 -17.98 8.06
N PHE A 121 0.11 -18.71 7.73
CA PHE A 121 -1.27 -18.34 8.09
C PHE A 121 -1.86 -19.14 9.26
N ALA A 122 -1.10 -20.06 9.86
CA ALA A 122 -1.53 -20.84 11.03
C ALA A 122 -1.24 -20.15 12.38
N GLY A 123 -0.61 -18.97 12.38
CA GLY A 123 -0.45 -18.11 13.56
C GLY A 123 -1.43 -16.95 13.52
#